data_AF-A0A2K3UUE3-F1
#
_entry.id   AF-A0A2K3UUE3-F1
#
_cell.length_a   1.000
_cell.length_b   1.000
_cell.length_c   1.000
_cell.angle_alpha   90.00
_cell.angle_beta   90.00
_cell.angle_gamma   90.00
#
_symmetry.space_group_name_H-M   'P 1'
#
loop_
_entity.id
_entity.type
_entity.pdbx_description
1 polymer ?
#
loop_
_entity_poly.entity_id
_entity_poly.type
_entity_poly.pdbx_seq_one_letter_code
_entity_poly.pdbx_strand_id
1 'polypeptide(L)'
;MNQVNEITGYALPLNEAVALAERYGWRQRVLIYVTRENNHLLVLKQPPEYPYPDAGIQVPAGGLETGETPDQTAVRETFEETGLVLRQPVHLASYHWTRQEHSQVWHYFWLVAPEDTPDTWSHVVTGGAEDVGMTFHCRFAPLTQPELVPNFRYEEALPHLTAKLKETAHD
;
A
#
# COMPACT_ATOMS: atom_id res chain seq x y z
N MET A 1 -17.35 -0.01 -30.16
CA MET A 1 -16.29 -0.92 -29.67
C MET A 1 -15.56 -0.19 -28.56
N ASN A 2 -15.88 -0.51 -27.30
CA ASN A 2 -15.21 0.09 -26.14
C ASN A 2 -13.76 -0.41 -26.12
N GLN A 3 -12.80 0.47 -26.39
CA GLN A 3 -11.41 0.20 -26.08
C GLN A 3 -11.32 0.09 -24.56
N VAL A 4 -11.17 -1.14 -24.08
CA VAL A 4 -10.70 -1.39 -22.72
C VAL A 4 -9.31 -0.78 -22.68
N ASN A 5 -9.13 0.33 -21.95
CA ASN A 5 -7.84 0.97 -21.76
C ASN A 5 -6.90 -0.06 -21.12
N GLU A 6 -6.06 -0.68 -21.93
CA GLU A 6 -5.13 -1.71 -21.50
C GLU A 6 -4.06 -1.05 -20.62
N ILE A 7 -4.23 -1.15 -19.31
CA ILE A 7 -3.17 -0.83 -18.36
C ILE A 7 -2.14 -1.95 -18.51
N THR A 8 -1.02 -1.64 -19.15
CA THR A 8 0.11 -2.56 -19.28
C THR A 8 1.05 -2.34 -18.10
N GLY A 9 1.50 -3.43 -17.51
CA GLY A 9 2.48 -3.43 -16.44
C GLY A 9 3.18 -4.77 -16.32
N TYR A 10 4.39 -4.74 -15.78
CA TYR A 10 5.20 -5.94 -15.56
C TYR A 10 5.95 -5.81 -14.23
N ALA A 11 6.22 -6.97 -13.62
CA ALA A 11 6.97 -7.05 -12.39
C ALA A 11 8.45 -6.74 -12.64
N LEU A 12 9.07 -6.05 -11.68
CA LEU A 12 10.48 -5.68 -11.70
C LEU A 12 11.12 -5.96 -10.34
N PRO A 13 12.40 -6.37 -10.29
CA PRO A 13 13.21 -6.27 -9.09
C PRO A 13 13.22 -4.83 -8.54
N LEU A 14 13.26 -4.66 -7.23
CA LEU A 14 13.13 -3.34 -6.58
C LEU A 14 14.13 -2.31 -7.13
N ASN A 15 15.41 -2.69 -7.22
CA ASN A 15 16.48 -1.82 -7.72
C ASN A 15 16.28 -1.42 -9.18
N GLU A 16 15.80 -2.32 -10.03
CA GLU A 16 15.49 -2.03 -11.43
C GLU A 16 14.27 -1.12 -11.56
N ALA A 17 13.25 -1.34 -10.74
CA ALA A 17 12.05 -0.51 -10.71
C ALA A 17 12.37 0.94 -10.30
N VAL A 18 13.18 1.12 -9.24
CA VAL A 18 13.66 2.43 -8.79
C VAL A 18 14.50 3.10 -9.88
N ALA A 19 15.50 2.41 -10.42
CA ALA A 19 16.36 2.96 -11.46
C ALA A 19 15.60 3.33 -12.74
N LEU A 20 14.56 2.57 -13.09
CA LEU A 20 13.68 2.87 -14.21
C LEU A 20 12.87 4.14 -13.96
N ALA A 21 12.27 4.26 -12.77
CA ALA A 21 11.50 5.45 -12.41
C ALA A 21 12.37 6.71 -12.38
N GLU A 22 13.56 6.63 -11.78
CA GLU A 22 14.52 7.74 -11.74
C GLU A 22 14.97 8.18 -13.14
N ARG A 23 15.28 7.21 -14.01
CA ARG A 23 15.72 7.47 -15.40
C ARG A 23 14.70 8.32 -16.17
N TYR A 24 13.41 8.07 -15.96
CA TYR A 24 12.34 8.71 -16.72
C TYR A 24 11.60 9.79 -15.91
N GLY A 25 12.00 10.05 -14.67
CA GLY A 25 11.31 10.99 -13.77
C GLY A 25 9.87 10.57 -13.46
N TRP A 26 9.59 9.26 -13.42
CA TRP A 26 8.25 8.76 -13.13
C TRP A 26 7.93 8.83 -11.64
N ARG A 27 6.66 9.09 -11.32
CA ARG A 27 6.19 9.04 -9.93
C ARG A 27 6.32 7.62 -9.40
N GLN A 28 6.87 7.51 -8.19
CA GLN A 28 6.94 6.28 -7.43
C GLN A 28 5.94 6.35 -6.26
N ARG A 29 5.32 5.21 -5.94
CA ARG A 29 4.45 5.07 -4.77
C ARG A 29 4.64 3.74 -4.08
N VAL A 30 4.30 3.69 -2.80
CA VAL A 30 4.28 2.48 -1.99
C VAL A 30 2.86 2.10 -1.63
N LEU A 31 2.62 0.80 -1.46
CA LEU A 31 1.41 0.25 -0.86
C LEU A 31 1.85 -0.77 0.19
N ILE A 32 1.26 -0.70 1.37
CA ILE A 32 1.75 -1.44 2.52
C ILE A 32 0.68 -2.39 3.03
N TYR A 33 0.97 -3.68 3.01
CA TYR A 33 0.20 -4.65 3.76
C TYR A 33 0.72 -4.75 5.18
N VAL A 34 -0.09 -4.38 6.16
CA VAL A 34 0.23 -4.60 7.57
C VAL A 34 -0.58 -5.79 8.05
N THR A 35 0.09 -6.87 8.47
CA THR A 35 -0.60 -8.06 8.99
C THR A 35 -0.54 -8.13 10.51
N ARG A 36 -1.55 -8.74 11.11
CA ARG A 36 -1.54 -9.18 12.52
C ARG A 36 -1.86 -10.68 12.54
N GLU A 37 -1.14 -11.46 13.35
CA GLU A 37 -1.31 -12.92 13.49
C GLU A 37 -1.28 -13.70 12.16
N ASN A 38 -0.64 -13.17 11.12
CA ASN A 38 -0.52 -13.76 9.78
C ASN A 38 -1.85 -14.04 9.03
N ASN A 39 -3.00 -13.63 9.57
CA ASN A 39 -4.31 -13.95 9.01
C ASN A 39 -5.26 -12.73 8.92
N HIS A 40 -4.86 -11.59 9.46
CA HIS A 40 -5.59 -10.33 9.33
C HIS A 40 -4.75 -9.28 8.61
N LEU A 41 -5.42 -8.46 7.79
CA LEU A 41 -4.85 -7.32 7.08
C LEU A 41 -5.42 -6.02 7.67
N LEU A 42 -4.54 -5.06 7.97
CA LEU A 42 -4.96 -3.70 8.29
C LEU A 42 -5.57 -3.06 7.06
N VAL A 43 -6.79 -2.54 7.21
CA VAL A 43 -7.47 -1.77 6.20
C VAL A 43 -7.91 -0.41 6.76
N LEU A 44 -7.91 0.59 5.89
CA LEU A 44 -8.28 1.96 6.18
C LEU A 44 -9.56 2.30 5.44
N LYS A 45 -10.40 3.14 6.05
CA LYS A 45 -11.58 3.71 5.40
C LYS A 45 -11.75 5.16 5.84
N GLN A 46 -11.90 6.07 4.90
CA GLN A 46 -12.28 7.43 5.21
C GLN A 46 -13.79 7.54 5.53
N PRO A 47 -14.19 8.44 6.45
CA PRO A 47 -15.57 8.85 6.63
C PRO A 47 -16.26 9.29 5.31
N PRO A 48 -17.57 9.02 5.15
CA PRO A 48 -18.31 9.32 3.93
C PRO A 48 -18.42 10.83 3.63
N GLU A 49 -18.19 11.70 4.60
CA GLU A 49 -18.20 13.16 4.45
C GLU A 49 -16.94 13.73 3.74
N TYR A 50 -15.88 12.93 3.57
CA TYR A 50 -14.68 13.35 2.85
C TYR A 50 -14.89 13.33 1.31
N PRO A 51 -14.13 14.14 0.55
CA PRO A 51 -14.42 14.42 -0.87
C PRO A 51 -14.20 13.26 -1.85
N TYR A 52 -13.81 12.08 -1.36
CA TYR A 52 -13.54 10.89 -2.18
C TYR A 52 -14.47 9.71 -1.81
N PRO A 53 -15.79 9.81 -2.06
CA PRO A 53 -16.75 8.78 -1.66
C PRO A 53 -16.43 7.39 -2.27
N ASP A 54 -15.74 7.37 -3.42
CA ASP A 54 -15.32 6.15 -4.12
C ASP A 54 -13.98 5.58 -3.64
N ALA A 55 -13.32 6.18 -2.63
CA ALA A 55 -12.05 5.69 -2.10
C ALA A 55 -12.19 4.30 -1.45
N GLY A 56 -13.39 3.94 -0.98
CA GLY A 56 -13.70 2.62 -0.47
C GLY A 56 -12.78 2.18 0.69
N ILE A 57 -12.45 0.88 0.72
CA ILE A 57 -11.52 0.30 1.70
C ILE A 57 -10.15 0.19 1.05
N GLN A 58 -9.13 0.73 1.71
CA GLN A 58 -7.77 0.80 1.22
C GLN A 58 -6.76 0.19 2.21
N VAL A 59 -5.51 0.11 1.80
CA VAL A 59 -4.35 -0.15 2.68
C VAL A 59 -3.51 1.12 2.77
N PRO A 60 -2.61 1.26 3.77
CA PRO A 60 -1.71 2.39 3.79
C PRO A 60 -0.91 2.52 2.50
N ALA A 61 -0.79 3.73 1.96
CA ALA A 61 -0.16 3.97 0.67
C ALA A 61 0.19 5.45 0.49
N GLY A 62 1.31 5.71 -0.20
CA GLY A 62 1.65 7.08 -0.54
C GLY A 62 2.86 7.21 -1.46
N GLY A 63 3.20 8.46 -1.78
CA GLY A 63 4.26 8.78 -2.74
C GLY A 63 5.62 8.86 -2.09
N LEU A 64 6.68 8.53 -2.83
CA LEU A 64 8.04 8.82 -2.36
C LEU A 64 8.25 10.34 -2.29
N GLU A 65 8.85 10.81 -1.21
CA GLU A 65 9.37 12.17 -1.11
C GLU A 65 10.83 12.26 -1.62
N THR A 66 11.32 13.49 -1.81
CA THR A 66 12.67 13.71 -2.33
C THR A 66 13.73 13.14 -1.38
N GLY A 67 14.51 12.19 -1.88
CA GLY A 67 15.60 11.56 -1.13
C GLY A 67 15.19 10.35 -0.30
N GLU A 68 13.91 9.97 -0.30
CA GLU A 68 13.45 8.74 0.34
C GLU A 68 13.69 7.52 -0.55
N THR A 69 14.09 6.42 0.08
CA THR A 69 13.99 5.07 -0.51
C THR A 69 12.57 4.51 -0.34
N PRO A 70 12.10 3.59 -1.21
CA PRO A 70 10.77 2.99 -1.07
C PRO A 70 10.48 2.36 0.31
N ASP A 71 11.47 1.77 0.98
CA ASP A 71 11.31 1.20 2.33
C ASP A 71 11.10 2.28 3.40
N GLN A 72 11.85 3.38 3.33
CA GLN A 72 11.64 4.54 4.20
C GLN A 72 10.24 5.12 4.03
N THR A 73 9.79 5.31 2.79
CA THR A 73 8.43 5.76 2.48
C THR A 73 7.39 4.80 3.03
N ALA A 74 7.57 3.48 2.90
CA ALA A 74 6.61 2.51 3.45
C ALA A 74 6.45 2.63 4.98
N VAL A 75 7.54 2.86 5.70
CA VAL A 75 7.50 3.09 7.16
C VAL A 75 6.86 4.43 7.50
N ARG A 76 7.20 5.50 6.78
CA ARG A 76 6.62 6.84 6.98
C ARG A 76 5.11 6.83 6.75
N GLU A 77 4.65 6.37 5.61
CA GLU A 77 3.21 6.35 5.25
C GLU A 77 2.41 5.52 6.25
N THR A 78 2.94 4.36 6.66
CA THR A 78 2.30 3.55 7.71
C THR A 78 2.12 4.34 9.00
N PHE A 79 3.15 5.07 9.43
CA PHE A 79 3.05 5.91 10.63
C PHE A 79 2.08 7.07 10.42
N GLU A 80 2.17 7.76 9.29
CA GLU A 80 1.39 8.98 9.01
C GLU A 80 -0.10 8.71 8.90
N GLU A 81 -0.51 7.60 8.29
CA GLU A 81 -1.92 7.28 8.06
C GLU A 81 -2.57 6.47 9.18
N THR A 82 -1.77 5.77 10.01
CA THR A 82 -2.30 4.81 10.99
C THR A 82 -1.83 5.07 12.41
N GLY A 83 -0.76 5.83 12.60
CA GLY A 83 -0.09 6.01 13.90
C GLY A 83 0.74 4.82 14.35
N LEU A 84 0.81 3.74 13.59
CA LEU A 84 1.61 2.57 13.94
C LEU A 84 3.10 2.81 13.64
N VAL A 85 3.94 2.62 14.65
CA VAL A 85 5.40 2.71 14.51
C VAL A 85 5.97 1.32 14.22
N LEU A 86 6.01 0.96 12.94
CA LEU A 86 6.52 -0.33 12.47
C LEU A 86 7.88 -0.17 11.79
N ARG A 87 8.64 -1.26 11.66
CA ARG A 87 10.00 -1.27 11.11
C ARG A 87 10.23 -2.51 10.26
N GLN A 88 11.34 -2.53 9.53
CA GLN A 88 11.78 -3.67 8.72
C GLN A 88 10.75 -4.08 7.65
N PRO A 89 10.34 -3.13 6.77
CA PRO A 89 9.42 -3.46 5.68
C PRO A 89 10.05 -4.50 4.76
N VAL A 90 9.27 -5.54 4.44
CA VAL A 90 9.67 -6.60 3.51
C VAL A 90 9.13 -6.24 2.13
N HIS A 91 10.02 -6.07 1.15
CA HIS A 91 9.60 -5.87 -0.24
C HIS A 91 8.93 -7.14 -0.78
N LEU A 92 7.75 -7.00 -1.37
CA LEU A 92 7.00 -8.09 -1.98
C LEU A 92 7.11 -8.06 -3.50
N ALA A 93 6.90 -6.89 -4.10
CA ALA A 93 6.88 -6.73 -5.54
C ALA A 93 7.02 -5.27 -5.95
N SER A 94 7.45 -5.05 -7.18
CA SER A 94 7.34 -3.75 -7.83
C SER A 94 6.80 -3.90 -9.23
N TYR A 95 5.94 -2.97 -9.61
CA TYR A 95 5.28 -2.97 -10.91
C TYR A 95 5.43 -1.61 -11.58
N HIS A 96 5.84 -1.64 -12.84
CA HIS A 96 5.65 -0.50 -13.74
C HIS A 96 4.20 -0.51 -14.23
N TRP A 97 3.55 0.64 -14.25
CA TRP A 97 2.21 0.81 -14.78
C TRP A 97 2.17 1.96 -15.75
N THR A 98 1.61 1.71 -16.94
CA THR A 98 1.35 2.76 -17.93
C THR A 98 -0.16 2.92 -18.14
N ARG A 99 -0.64 4.16 -18.03
CA ARG A 99 -1.98 4.54 -18.47
C ARG A 99 -1.85 5.75 -19.38
N GLN A 100 -2.17 5.56 -20.66
CA GLN A 100 -1.96 6.57 -21.71
C GLN A 100 -0.50 7.04 -21.70
N GLU A 101 -0.24 8.32 -21.50
CA GLU A 101 1.11 8.90 -21.47
C GLU A 101 1.73 8.91 -20.05
N HIS A 102 1.00 8.46 -19.03
CA HIS A 102 1.45 8.49 -17.65
C HIS A 102 1.98 7.12 -17.21
N SER A 103 3.28 7.06 -16.97
CA SER A 103 3.95 5.91 -16.36
C SER A 103 4.25 6.17 -14.89
N GLN A 104 4.11 5.14 -14.06
CA GLN A 104 4.42 5.15 -12.64
C GLN A 104 5.02 3.82 -12.22
N VAL A 105 5.72 3.82 -11.09
CA VAL A 105 6.22 2.60 -10.44
C VAL A 105 5.59 2.47 -9.06
N TRP A 106 5.08 1.28 -8.76
CA TRP A 106 4.38 0.96 -7.53
C TRP A 106 5.16 -0.13 -6.81
N HIS A 107 5.48 0.08 -5.53
CA HIS A 107 6.20 -0.86 -4.68
C HIS A 107 5.28 -1.38 -3.59
N TYR A 108 5.23 -2.69 -3.42
CA TYR A 108 4.39 -3.35 -2.42
C TYR A 108 5.28 -3.86 -1.31
N PHE A 109 4.94 -3.48 -0.08
CA PHE A 109 5.66 -3.86 1.12
C PHE A 109 4.77 -4.57 2.12
N TRP A 110 5.40 -5.38 2.97
CA TRP A 110 4.78 -6.06 4.09
C TRP A 110 5.41 -5.62 5.40
N LEU A 111 4.57 -5.32 6.38
CA LEU A 111 4.93 -5.06 7.77
C LEU A 111 4.07 -5.93 8.69
N VAL A 112 4.59 -6.18 9.90
CA VAL A 112 3.88 -6.95 10.93
C VAL A 112 3.55 -6.03 12.09
N ALA A 113 2.27 -5.94 12.44
CA ALA A 113 1.81 -5.24 13.63
C ALA A 113 1.94 -6.13 14.88
N PRO A 114 2.24 -5.57 16.05
CA PRO A 114 2.15 -6.28 17.33
C PRO A 114 0.78 -6.92 17.56
N GLU A 115 0.74 -8.08 18.22
CA GLU A 115 -0.52 -8.79 18.53
C GLU A 115 -1.48 -7.98 19.41
N ASP A 116 -0.94 -7.11 20.27
CA ASP A 116 -1.70 -6.22 21.14
C ASP A 116 -2.20 -4.93 20.46
N THR A 117 -1.95 -4.77 19.16
CA THR A 117 -2.52 -3.66 18.37
C THR A 117 -4.05 -3.75 18.41
N PRO A 118 -4.79 -2.65 18.69
CA PRO A 118 -6.25 -2.67 18.76
C PRO A 118 -6.93 -3.20 17.50
N ASP A 119 -8.10 -3.84 17.65
CA ASP A 119 -8.88 -4.33 16.51
C ASP A 119 -9.36 -3.21 15.59
N THR A 120 -9.73 -2.07 16.16
CA THR A 120 -10.17 -0.87 15.45
C THR A 120 -9.70 0.40 16.15
N TRP A 121 -9.37 1.43 15.38
CA TRP A 121 -9.08 2.77 15.89
C TRP A 121 -9.34 3.82 14.81
N SER A 122 -9.33 5.09 15.20
CA SER A 122 -9.36 6.21 14.25
C SER A 122 -8.04 6.98 14.36
N HIS A 123 -7.49 7.37 13.22
CA HIS A 123 -6.25 8.13 13.14
C HIS A 123 -6.45 9.37 12.27
N VAL A 124 -5.92 10.51 12.72
CA VAL A 124 -5.87 11.72 11.89
C VAL A 124 -4.53 11.72 11.18
N VAL A 125 -4.56 11.69 9.85
CA VAL A 125 -3.36 11.62 9.03
C VAL A 125 -2.43 12.79 9.35
N THR A 126 -1.17 12.48 9.63
CA THR A 126 -0.20 13.46 10.15
C THR A 126 0.75 14.05 9.10
N GLY A 127 0.78 13.48 7.89
CA GLY A 127 1.59 13.92 6.75
C GLY A 127 0.87 13.78 5.41
N GLY A 128 1.57 13.98 4.31
CA GLY A 128 0.97 13.89 2.96
C GLY A 128 0.37 15.20 2.43
N ALA A 129 0.16 15.26 1.12
CA ALA A 129 -0.34 16.45 0.41
C ALA A 129 -1.85 16.42 0.16
N GLU A 130 -2.44 15.23 0.09
CA GLU A 130 -3.84 15.03 -0.33
C GLU A 130 -4.77 14.73 0.86
N ASP A 131 -4.23 14.11 1.91
CA ASP A 131 -4.96 13.45 2.98
C ASP A 131 -4.60 13.95 4.39
N VAL A 132 -3.61 14.83 4.52
CA VAL A 132 -3.26 15.43 5.82
C VAL A 132 -4.48 16.05 6.52
N GLY A 133 -4.67 15.69 7.78
CA GLY A 133 -5.83 16.11 8.57
C GLY A 133 -7.14 15.36 8.27
N MET A 134 -7.16 14.46 7.29
CA MET A 134 -8.26 13.51 7.12
C MET A 134 -8.20 12.46 8.24
N THR A 135 -9.36 11.91 8.60
CA THR A 135 -9.44 10.80 9.54
C THR A 135 -9.57 9.48 8.78
N PHE A 136 -8.74 8.50 9.10
CA PHE A 136 -8.95 7.12 8.68
C PHE A 136 -9.46 6.27 9.83
N HIS A 137 -10.53 5.52 9.58
CA HIS A 137 -10.97 4.42 10.41
C HIS A 137 -10.18 3.18 10.04
N CYS A 138 -9.29 2.79 10.95
CA CYS A 138 -8.41 1.64 10.83
C CYS A 138 -9.09 0.41 11.46
N ARG A 139 -8.97 -0.74 10.80
CA ARG A 139 -9.39 -2.03 11.37
C ARG A 139 -8.59 -3.19 10.82
N PHE A 140 -8.46 -4.26 11.58
CA PHE A 140 -8.00 -5.54 11.05
C PHE A 140 -9.16 -6.32 10.42
N ALA A 141 -9.05 -6.63 9.12
CA ALA A 141 -9.99 -7.46 8.36
C ALA A 141 -9.40 -8.85 8.12
N PRO A 142 -10.20 -9.92 7.99
CA PRO A 142 -9.68 -11.22 7.58
C PRO A 142 -8.94 -11.12 6.24
N LEU A 143 -7.73 -11.68 6.14
CA LEU A 143 -6.92 -11.63 4.92
C LEU A 143 -7.61 -12.32 3.73
N THR A 144 -8.51 -13.26 4.00
CA THR A 144 -9.33 -13.95 2.98
C THR A 144 -10.44 -13.08 2.41
N GLN A 145 -10.82 -12.00 3.11
CA GLN A 145 -11.89 -11.09 2.71
C GLN A 145 -11.61 -9.67 3.23
N PRO A 146 -10.58 -8.99 2.71
CA PRO A 146 -10.23 -7.64 3.17
C PRO A 146 -11.16 -6.56 2.60
N GLU A 147 -11.99 -6.90 1.60
CA GLU A 147 -12.97 -6.00 0.96
C GLU A 147 -12.36 -4.74 0.33
N LEU A 148 -11.10 -4.83 -0.10
CA LEU A 148 -10.39 -3.73 -0.76
C LEU A 148 -11.16 -3.23 -1.99
N VAL A 149 -11.18 -1.91 -2.17
CA VAL A 149 -11.88 -1.30 -3.31
C VAL A 149 -11.27 -1.78 -4.64
N PRO A 150 -12.09 -2.23 -5.61
CA PRO A 150 -11.58 -2.76 -6.87
C PRO A 150 -11.01 -1.66 -7.76
N ASN A 151 -10.14 -2.03 -8.70
CA ASN A 151 -9.51 -1.15 -9.70
C ASN A 151 -8.48 -0.13 -9.18
N PHE A 152 -8.21 -0.11 -7.87
CA PHE A 152 -7.15 0.70 -7.26
C PHE A 152 -5.85 -0.08 -7.03
N ARG A 153 -5.78 -1.34 -7.48
CA ARG A 153 -4.58 -2.20 -7.47
C ARG A 153 -4.03 -2.50 -6.07
N TYR A 154 -4.84 -2.31 -5.03
CA TYR A 154 -4.51 -2.72 -3.67
C TYR A 154 -4.32 -4.23 -3.54
N GLU A 155 -4.93 -5.04 -4.42
CA GLU A 155 -4.87 -6.50 -4.37
C GLU A 155 -3.70 -7.14 -5.14
N GLU A 156 -2.98 -6.37 -5.96
CA GLU A 156 -2.01 -6.90 -6.95
C GLU A 156 -0.92 -7.78 -6.33
N ALA A 157 -0.45 -7.45 -5.12
CA ALA A 157 0.62 -8.18 -4.45
C ALA A 157 0.14 -9.08 -3.29
N LEU A 158 -1.17 -9.24 -3.08
CA LEU A 158 -1.70 -10.20 -2.09
C LEU A 158 -1.24 -11.65 -2.32
N PRO A 159 -1.07 -12.14 -3.57
CA PRO A 159 -0.49 -13.46 -3.80
C PRO A 159 0.94 -13.60 -3.27
N HIS A 160 1.77 -12.56 -3.41
CA HIS A 160 3.15 -12.54 -2.89
C HIS A 160 3.17 -12.53 -1.36
N LEU A 161 2.30 -11.72 -0.75
CA LEU A 161 2.10 -11.73 0.71
C LEU A 161 1.69 -13.12 1.20
N THR A 162 0.71 -13.74 0.56
CA THR A 162 0.22 -15.07 0.94
C THR A 162 1.30 -16.14 0.82
N ALA A 163 2.15 -16.07 -0.21
CA ALA A 163 3.29 -16.97 -0.35
C ALA A 163 4.30 -16.76 0.80
N LYS A 164 4.64 -15.51 1.12
CA LYS A 164 5.54 -15.17 2.24
C LYS A 164 5.03 -15.65 3.58
N LEU A 165 3.75 -15.45 3.89
CA LEU A 165 3.14 -15.91 5.15
C LEU A 165 3.20 -17.44 5.28
N LYS A 166 3.07 -18.18 4.17
CA LYS A 166 3.21 -19.65 4.18
C LYS A 166 4.64 -20.08 4.44
N GLU A 167 5.63 -19.40 3.88
CA GLU A 167 7.05 -19.68 4.15
C GLU A 167 7.35 -19.53 5.64
N THR A 168 6.95 -18.41 6.25
CA THR A 168 7.20 -18.12 7.67
C THR A 168 6.45 -19.05 8.64
N ALA A 169 5.35 -19.68 8.21
CA ALA A 169 4.59 -20.61 9.05
C ALA A 169 5.21 -22.02 9.13
N HIS A 170 6.23 -22.31 8.31
CA HIS A 170 6.93 -23.60 8.28
C HIS A 170 8.32 -23.55 8.95
N ASP A 171 8.71 -22.39 9.50
CA ASP A 171 9.91 -22.18 10.31
C ASP A 171 9.61 -22.26 11.82
#